data_AF-A0A2G2VKQ4-F1
#
_entry.id   AF-A0A2G2VKQ4-F1
#
_cell.length_a   1.000
_cell.length_b   1.000
_cell.length_c   1.000
_cell.angle_alpha   90.00
_cell.angle_beta   90.00
_cell.angle_gamma   90.00
#
_symmetry.space_group_name_H-M   'P 1'
#
loop_
_entity.id
_entity.type
_entity.pdbx_description
1 polymer ?
#
loop_
_entity_poly.entity_id
_entity_poly.type
_entity_poly.pdbx_seq_one_letter_code
_entity_poly.pdbx_strand_id
1 'polypeptide(L)'
;MRYLGEYARVNHHCGEHLYPFYNATKAYSPEKFSDHFVEFRNNHPEAAFFLEHELGFEKLSRVYFLDNRFDVMITNIAESVNAMLIAEREYPITSIFNSIAKRFGEIFRERRSYVLKYKDKKLVLIAEKILRDNISEGDSFYMENISGYKRQFTVFGSGCIAKVDLLERSCSYRKFDLVKIPCDHAMAALRLKHSENYSLRVYDYSSPLYKVEEYLHTYLESINVVPWE
;
A
#
# COMPACT_ATOMS: atom_id res chain seq x y z
N MET A 1 6.34 5.25 8.30
CA MET A 1 7.69 5.36 7.69
C MET A 1 8.37 6.70 7.89
N ARG A 2 7.75 7.84 7.55
CA ARG A 2 8.36 9.17 7.78
C ARG A 2 8.82 9.37 9.23
N TYR A 3 7.97 9.04 10.21
CA TYR A 3 8.34 9.12 11.63
C TYR A 3 9.57 8.26 12.00
N LEU A 4 9.69 7.04 11.45
CA LEU A 4 10.86 6.18 11.69
C LEU A 4 12.12 6.72 11.00
N GLY A 5 11.97 7.32 9.81
CA GLY A 5 13.08 8.00 9.13
C GLY A 5 13.52 9.27 9.86
N GLU A 6 12.58 10.04 10.42
CA GLU A 6 12.86 11.20 11.28
C GLU A 6 13.50 10.78 12.60
N TYR A 7 13.02 9.71 13.23
CA TYR A 7 13.63 9.12 14.41
C TYR A 7 15.08 8.69 14.13
N ALA A 8 15.33 8.00 13.02
CA ALA A 8 16.68 7.61 12.61
C ALA A 8 17.57 8.83 12.32
N ARG A 9 17.02 9.86 11.67
CA ARG A 9 17.72 11.12 11.41
C ARG A 9 18.15 11.84 12.69
N VAL A 10 17.24 11.92 13.67
CA VAL A 10 17.45 12.69 14.90
C VAL A 10 18.30 11.94 15.91
N ASN A 11 18.03 10.65 16.11
CA ASN A 11 18.69 9.86 17.17
C ASN A 11 19.97 9.15 16.70
N HIS A 12 20.14 8.94 15.39
CA HIS A 12 21.27 8.22 14.83
C HIS A 12 22.01 8.99 13.72
N HIS A 13 21.70 10.28 13.54
CA HIS A 13 22.36 11.18 12.59
C HIS A 13 22.38 10.69 11.12
N CYS A 14 21.39 9.88 10.72
CA CYS A 14 21.36 9.23 9.40
C CYS A 14 20.98 10.13 8.21
N GLY A 15 21.10 11.46 8.34
CA GLY A 15 20.44 12.44 7.45
C GLY A 15 20.76 12.31 5.96
N GLU A 16 22.02 12.02 5.60
CA GLU A 16 22.48 11.95 4.20
C GLU A 16 22.23 10.58 3.54
N HIS A 17 21.98 9.53 4.32
CA HIS A 17 21.79 8.15 3.82
C HIS A 17 20.43 7.54 4.20
N LEU A 18 19.39 8.37 4.30
CA LEU A 18 18.02 7.88 4.47
C LEU A 18 17.44 7.22 3.21
N TYR A 19 18.02 7.46 2.03
CA TYR A 19 17.51 6.90 0.78
C TYR A 19 17.54 5.36 0.75
N PRO A 20 18.67 4.69 1.07
CA PRO A 20 18.72 3.22 1.24
C PRO A 20 17.72 2.70 2.27
N PHE A 21 17.58 3.39 3.40
CA PHE A 21 16.56 3.05 4.41
C PHE A 21 15.15 3.08 3.81
N TYR A 22 14.76 4.19 3.17
CA TYR A 22 13.43 4.29 2.58
C TYR A 22 13.19 3.25 1.48
N ASN A 23 14.20 2.93 0.68
CA ASN A 23 14.09 1.90 -0.34
C ASN A 23 13.93 0.51 0.25
N ALA A 24 14.72 0.15 1.27
CA ALA A 24 14.56 -1.10 2.00
C ALA A 24 13.13 -1.21 2.54
N THR A 25 12.65 -0.18 3.23
CA THR A 25 11.33 -0.21 3.89
C THR A 25 10.15 -0.35 2.92
N LYS A 26 10.32 0.15 1.68
CA LYS A 26 9.30 0.11 0.61
C LYS A 26 9.45 -1.10 -0.31
N ALA A 27 10.53 -1.86 -0.20
CA ALA A 27 10.79 -3.02 -1.05
C ALA A 27 9.66 -4.05 -0.95
N TYR A 28 9.34 -4.67 -2.08
CA TYR A 28 8.32 -5.72 -2.15
C TYR A 28 8.93 -7.12 -1.99
N SER A 29 10.19 -7.33 -2.39
CA SER A 29 10.86 -8.63 -2.31
C SER A 29 11.96 -8.65 -1.23
N PRO A 30 12.19 -9.79 -0.57
CA PRO A 30 13.22 -9.91 0.48
C PRO A 30 14.62 -9.61 -0.04
N GLU A 31 14.90 -9.95 -1.30
CA GLU A 31 16.20 -9.73 -1.93
C GLU A 31 16.49 -8.22 -2.05
N LYS A 32 15.57 -7.44 -2.64
CA LYS A 32 15.75 -5.99 -2.74
C LYS A 32 15.74 -5.30 -1.38
N PHE A 33 14.98 -5.82 -0.42
CA PHE A 33 15.07 -5.33 0.96
C PHE A 33 16.50 -5.50 1.48
N SER A 34 17.06 -6.71 1.34
CA SER A 34 18.40 -7.04 1.83
C SER A 34 19.45 -6.15 1.17
N ASP A 35 19.39 -5.97 -0.15
CA ASP A 35 20.34 -5.13 -0.89
C ASP A 35 20.37 -3.70 -0.33
N HIS A 36 19.21 -3.07 -0.19
CA HIS A 36 19.11 -1.71 0.34
C HIS A 36 19.41 -1.63 1.84
N PHE A 37 19.09 -2.66 2.63
CA PHE A 37 19.36 -2.66 4.06
C PHE A 37 20.84 -2.87 4.36
N VAL A 38 21.55 -3.67 3.56
CA VAL A 38 23.02 -3.80 3.65
C VAL A 38 23.69 -2.48 3.31
N GLU A 39 23.24 -1.80 2.25
CA GLU A 39 23.73 -0.46 1.91
C GLU A 39 23.49 0.54 3.07
N PHE A 40 22.31 0.51 3.69
CA PHE A 40 22.03 1.32 4.88
C PHE A 40 22.94 0.97 6.06
N ARG A 41 23.12 -0.33 6.36
CA ARG A 41 23.95 -0.83 7.46
C ARG A 41 25.41 -0.42 7.32
N ASN A 42 25.95 -0.43 6.10
CA ASN A 42 27.33 -0.03 5.84
C ASN A 42 27.57 1.45 6.16
N ASN A 43 26.55 2.30 6.02
CA ASN A 43 26.65 3.73 6.35
C ASN A 43 26.30 4.01 7.82
N HIS A 44 25.37 3.26 8.41
CA HIS A 44 24.84 3.48 9.76
C HIS A 44 24.67 2.16 10.55
N PRO A 45 25.77 1.56 11.02
CA PRO A 45 25.73 0.25 11.67
C PRO A 45 24.96 0.26 12.99
N GLU A 46 25.07 1.29 13.83
CA GLU A 46 24.31 1.33 15.10
C GLU A 46 22.80 1.48 14.85
N ALA A 47 22.42 2.31 13.87
CA ALA A 47 21.02 2.47 13.48
C ALA A 47 20.45 1.17 12.91
N ALA A 48 21.22 0.48 12.05
CA ALA A 48 20.81 -0.80 11.49
C ALA A 48 20.65 -1.87 12.58
N PHE A 49 21.55 -1.91 13.57
CA PHE A 49 21.45 -2.82 14.71
C PHE A 49 20.14 -2.60 15.49
N PHE A 50 19.83 -1.34 15.82
CA PHE A 50 18.58 -0.99 16.49
C PHE A 50 17.35 -1.43 15.67
N LEU A 51 17.34 -1.14 14.37
CA LEU A 51 16.21 -1.46 13.49
C LEU A 51 15.98 -2.98 13.36
N GLU A 52 17.04 -3.76 13.34
CA GLU A 52 16.98 -5.22 13.19
C GLU A 52 16.63 -5.92 14.51
N HIS A 53 17.25 -5.52 15.63
CA HIS A 53 17.17 -6.26 16.88
C HIS A 53 16.21 -5.69 17.90
N GLU A 54 16.02 -4.36 17.96
CA GLU A 54 15.15 -3.72 18.94
C GLU A 54 13.76 -3.42 18.36
N LEU A 55 13.72 -2.87 17.15
CA LEU A 55 12.45 -2.53 16.50
C LEU A 55 11.80 -3.75 15.84
N GLY A 56 12.59 -4.49 15.04
CA GLY A 56 12.12 -5.61 14.22
C GLY A 56 11.66 -5.18 12.82
N PHE A 57 11.99 -5.98 11.81
CA PHE A 57 11.68 -5.67 10.41
C PHE A 57 10.19 -5.70 10.08
N GLU A 58 9.38 -6.45 10.82
CA GLU A 58 7.94 -6.51 10.65
C GLU A 58 7.28 -5.15 10.89
N LYS A 59 7.80 -4.35 11.83
CA LYS A 59 7.28 -2.99 12.11
C LYS A 59 7.75 -1.97 11.08
N LEU A 60 8.93 -2.20 10.50
CA LEU A 60 9.62 -1.27 9.63
C LEU A 60 9.31 -1.47 8.14
N SER A 61 9.27 -2.72 7.70
CA SER A 61 9.37 -3.08 6.29
C SER A 61 8.04 -3.55 5.74
N ARG A 62 7.78 -3.24 4.48
CA ARG A 62 6.62 -3.77 3.75
C ARG A 62 6.73 -5.28 3.56
N VAL A 63 7.92 -5.82 3.29
CA VAL A 63 8.07 -7.23 2.92
C VAL A 63 7.89 -8.19 4.10
N TYR A 64 8.23 -7.76 5.31
CA TYR A 64 8.12 -8.57 6.53
C TYR A 64 6.85 -8.31 7.34
N PHE A 65 6.03 -7.34 6.94
CA PHE A 65 4.74 -7.11 7.58
C PHE A 65 3.78 -8.25 7.20
N LEU A 66 3.22 -8.92 8.20
CA LEU A 66 2.44 -10.15 8.02
C LEU A 66 0.99 -9.88 7.59
N ASP A 67 0.44 -8.71 7.91
CA ASP A 67 -0.94 -8.37 7.60
C ASP A 67 -1.10 -7.60 6.28
N ASN A 68 -2.35 -7.43 5.85
CA ASN A 68 -2.63 -6.62 4.67
C ASN A 68 -2.40 -5.13 4.96
N ARG A 69 -1.31 -4.57 4.42
CA ARG A 69 -1.11 -3.12 4.35
C ARG A 69 -1.85 -2.56 3.14
N PHE A 70 -3.12 -2.19 3.34
CA PHE A 70 -3.84 -1.43 2.34
C PHE A 70 -3.33 0.01 2.29
N ASP A 71 -3.22 0.51 1.07
CA ASP A 71 -2.53 1.73 0.70
C ASP A 71 -3.25 2.99 1.21
N VAL A 72 -3.13 3.26 2.50
CA VAL A 72 -2.98 4.61 3.02
C VAL A 72 -2.11 4.55 4.29
N MET A 73 -0.81 4.30 4.11
CA MET A 73 0.14 4.86 5.08
C MET A 73 0.09 6.38 4.91
N ILE A 74 -0.95 7.04 5.45
CA ILE A 74 -0.83 8.45 5.78
C ILE A 74 0.26 8.44 6.84
N THR A 75 1.46 8.88 6.48
CA THR A 75 2.61 9.02 7.40
C THR A 75 2.32 9.96 8.58
N ASN A 76 1.10 10.46 8.66
CA ASN A 76 0.63 11.55 9.46
C ASN A 76 -0.67 11.19 10.20
N ILE A 77 -1.23 9.96 10.22
CA ILE A 77 -2.45 9.71 11.02
C ILE A 77 -2.32 10.25 12.45
N ALA A 78 -1.19 9.95 13.11
CA ALA A 78 -0.90 10.49 14.44
C ALA A 78 -0.77 12.02 14.44
N GLU A 79 -0.15 12.62 13.42
CA GLU A 79 -0.02 14.08 13.28
C GLU A 79 -1.36 14.76 12.99
N SER A 80 -2.21 14.20 12.11
CA SER A 80 -3.54 14.70 11.78
C SER A 80 -4.48 14.56 12.98
N VAL A 81 -4.41 13.46 13.71
CA VAL A 81 -5.18 13.28 14.95
C VAL A 81 -4.66 14.23 16.03
N ASN A 82 -3.33 14.40 16.16
CA ASN A 82 -2.77 15.38 17.09
C ASN A 82 -3.19 16.81 16.74
N ALA A 83 -3.09 17.21 15.47
CA ALA A 83 -3.53 18.52 15.00
C ALA A 83 -5.04 18.75 15.24
N MET A 84 -5.84 17.69 15.11
CA MET A 84 -7.28 17.69 15.40
C MET A 84 -7.60 17.81 16.89
N LEU A 85 -6.66 17.50 17.79
CA LEU A 85 -6.89 17.47 19.23
C LEU A 85 -6.17 18.57 20.00
N ILE A 86 -5.31 19.36 19.35
CA ILE A 86 -4.50 20.37 20.04
C ILE A 86 -5.37 21.43 20.72
N ALA A 87 -6.46 21.87 20.08
CA ALA A 87 -7.34 22.90 20.64
C ALA A 87 -8.30 22.31 21.70
N GLU A 88 -8.58 21.01 21.61
CA GLU A 88 -9.59 20.29 22.38
C GLU A 88 -9.05 19.77 23.73
N ARG A 89 -7.72 19.79 23.93
CA ARG A 89 -7.05 19.29 25.16
C ARG A 89 -7.45 20.01 26.44
N GLU A 90 -7.95 21.24 26.34
CA GLU A 90 -8.41 22.04 27.49
C GLU A 90 -9.90 21.81 27.81
N TYR A 91 -10.62 21.04 27.00
CA TYR A 91 -12.04 20.77 27.16
C TYR A 91 -12.31 19.50 27.98
N PRO A 92 -13.53 19.36 28.54
CA PRO A 92 -13.96 18.10 29.15
C PRO A 92 -13.79 16.90 28.21
N ILE A 93 -13.53 15.73 28.79
CA ILE A 93 -13.33 14.47 28.04
C ILE A 93 -14.49 14.19 27.05
N THR A 94 -15.73 14.49 27.46
CA THR A 94 -16.92 14.34 26.61
C THR A 94 -16.88 15.22 25.36
N SER A 95 -16.37 16.45 25.48
CA SER A 95 -16.15 17.36 24.34
C SER A 95 -15.10 16.82 23.38
N ILE A 96 -14.01 16.24 23.90
CA ILE A 96 -12.97 15.61 23.07
C ILE A 96 -13.57 14.46 22.24
N PHE A 97 -14.34 13.56 22.86
CA PHE A 97 -15.02 12.47 22.15
C PHE A 97 -16.00 12.98 21.09
N ASN A 98 -16.76 14.03 21.40
CA ASN A 98 -17.69 14.63 20.44
C ASN A 98 -16.96 15.30 19.26
N SER A 99 -15.83 15.96 19.49
CA SER A 99 -14.98 16.52 18.43
C SER A 99 -14.39 15.43 17.53
N ILE A 100 -13.90 14.34 18.12
CA ILE A 100 -13.42 13.16 17.38
C ILE A 100 -14.56 12.60 16.50
N ALA A 101 -15.73 12.32 17.10
CA ALA A 101 -16.87 11.75 16.40
C ALA A 101 -17.34 12.65 15.24
N LYS A 102 -17.46 13.96 15.49
CA LYS A 102 -17.82 14.95 14.47
C LYS A 102 -16.82 14.93 13.31
N ARG A 103 -15.52 14.95 13.59
CA ARG A 103 -14.49 14.98 12.55
C ARG A 103 -14.46 13.70 11.73
N PHE A 104 -14.57 12.54 12.35
CA PHE A 104 -14.69 11.29 11.60
C PHE A 104 -15.97 11.26 10.75
N GLY A 105 -17.09 11.79 11.25
CA GLY A 105 -18.31 11.95 10.47
C GLY A 105 -18.16 12.86 9.25
N GLU A 106 -17.41 13.96 9.37
CA GLU A 106 -17.02 14.83 8.24
C GLU A 106 -16.16 14.06 7.23
N ILE A 107 -15.12 13.36 7.68
CA ILE A 107 -14.24 12.56 6.82
C ILE A 107 -15.02 11.48 6.05
N PHE A 108 -15.94 10.78 6.72
CA PHE A 108 -16.79 9.77 6.08
C PHE A 108 -17.67 10.38 4.98
N ARG A 109 -18.26 11.55 5.26
CA ARG A 109 -19.09 12.29 4.29
C ARG A 109 -18.27 12.79 3.10
N GLU A 110 -17.08 13.35 3.35
CA GLU A 110 -16.16 13.82 2.32
C GLU A 110 -15.70 12.67 1.42
N ARG A 111 -15.29 11.53 2.02
CA ARG A 111 -14.88 10.32 1.27
C ARG A 111 -16.02 9.75 0.45
N ARG A 112 -17.23 9.66 1.01
CA ARG A 112 -18.43 9.21 0.28
C ARG A 112 -18.73 10.14 -0.90
N SER A 113 -18.75 11.45 -0.66
CA SER A 113 -18.97 12.45 -1.71
C SER A 113 -17.91 12.39 -2.81
N TYR A 114 -16.64 12.21 -2.44
CA TYR A 114 -15.54 12.05 -3.39
C TYR A 114 -15.71 10.82 -4.28
N VAL A 115 -16.04 9.66 -3.71
CA VAL A 115 -16.19 8.42 -4.48
C VAL A 115 -17.48 8.40 -5.31
N LEU A 116 -18.56 9.00 -4.83
CA LEU A 116 -19.82 9.12 -5.59
C LEU A 116 -19.64 9.87 -6.93
N LYS A 117 -18.69 10.81 -7.03
CA LYS A 117 -18.34 11.48 -8.30
C LYS A 117 -17.84 10.52 -9.37
N TYR A 118 -17.37 9.34 -8.98
CA TYR A 118 -16.78 8.33 -9.84
C TYR A 118 -17.48 6.97 -9.69
N LYS A 119 -18.78 6.97 -9.35
CA LYS A 119 -19.55 5.75 -9.07
C LYS A 119 -19.58 4.75 -10.23
N ASP A 120 -19.42 5.24 -11.46
CA ASP A 120 -19.44 4.41 -12.67
C ASP A 120 -18.08 3.74 -12.97
N LYS A 121 -17.04 4.00 -12.16
CA LYS A 121 -15.74 3.33 -12.25
C LYS A 121 -15.78 1.99 -11.52
N LYS A 122 -14.98 1.03 -12.01
CA LYS A 122 -14.87 -0.30 -11.37
C LYS A 122 -14.06 -0.23 -10.09
N LEU A 123 -12.98 0.55 -10.07
CA LEU A 123 -12.13 0.74 -8.90
C LEU A 123 -12.08 2.22 -8.48
N VAL A 124 -11.71 2.46 -7.22
CA VAL A 124 -11.40 3.80 -6.72
C VAL A 124 -10.23 4.41 -7.49
N LEU A 125 -10.20 5.74 -7.62
CA LEU A 125 -9.25 6.43 -8.52
C LEU A 125 -7.78 6.11 -8.27
N ILE A 126 -7.36 5.93 -7.01
CA ILE A 126 -5.98 5.56 -6.68
C ILE A 126 -5.62 4.18 -7.23
N ALA A 127 -6.54 3.21 -7.10
CA ALA A 127 -6.36 1.87 -7.62
C ALA A 127 -6.42 1.85 -9.15
N GLU A 128 -7.32 2.62 -9.77
CA GLU A 128 -7.33 2.82 -11.23
C GLU A 128 -6.00 3.39 -11.73
N LYS A 129 -5.40 4.33 -10.99
CA LYS A 129 -4.08 4.88 -11.34
C LYS A 129 -3.00 3.81 -11.26
N ILE A 130 -2.90 3.10 -10.14
CA ILE A 130 -1.92 2.01 -9.97
C ILE A 130 -2.09 0.93 -11.05
N LEU A 131 -3.33 0.58 -11.37
CA LEU A 131 -3.66 -0.39 -12.41
C LEU A 131 -3.15 0.07 -13.77
N ARG A 132 -3.44 1.31 -14.18
CA ARG A 132 -2.95 1.88 -15.45
C ARG A 132 -1.43 1.94 -15.52
N ASP A 133 -0.79 2.40 -14.46
CA ASP A 133 0.67 2.49 -14.41
C ASP A 133 1.29 1.07 -14.57
N ASN A 134 0.73 0.06 -13.90
CA ASN A 134 1.19 -1.33 -14.04
C ASN A 134 0.91 -1.91 -15.44
N ILE A 135 -0.19 -1.52 -16.10
CA ILE A 135 -0.47 -1.94 -17.49
C ILE A 135 0.62 -1.41 -18.41
N SER A 136 0.89 -0.11 -18.34
CA SER A 136 1.89 0.55 -19.18
C SER A 136 3.28 -0.06 -19.02
N GLU A 137 3.70 -0.37 -17.79
CA GLU A 137 4.99 -1.04 -17.54
C GLU A 137 5.00 -2.48 -18.09
N GLY A 138 3.96 -3.25 -17.79
CA GLY A 138 3.85 -4.66 -18.20
C GLY A 138 3.70 -4.87 -19.71
N ASP A 139 3.34 -3.84 -20.48
CA ASP A 139 3.27 -3.87 -21.95
C ASP A 139 4.62 -4.09 -22.62
N SER A 140 5.71 -3.73 -21.95
CA SER A 140 7.07 -3.96 -22.44
C SER A 140 7.62 -5.37 -22.16
N PHE A 141 6.92 -6.20 -21.39
CA PHE A 141 7.47 -7.47 -20.89
C PHE A 141 7.17 -8.67 -21.80
N TYR A 142 8.14 -9.59 -21.84
CA TYR A 142 8.06 -10.87 -22.55
C TYR A 142 7.67 -12.00 -21.60
N MET A 143 7.08 -13.07 -22.13
CA MET A 143 6.48 -14.13 -21.30
C MET A 143 6.56 -15.51 -21.90
N GLU A 144 6.66 -16.50 -21.01
CA GLU A 144 6.53 -17.92 -21.30
C GLU A 144 5.48 -18.56 -20.38
N ASN A 145 4.61 -19.40 -20.95
CA ASN A 145 3.61 -20.14 -20.19
C ASN A 145 4.24 -21.43 -19.63
N ILE A 146 4.22 -21.58 -18.31
CA ILE A 146 4.83 -22.73 -17.63
C ILE A 146 3.86 -23.92 -17.57
N SER A 147 2.56 -23.64 -17.43
CA SER A 147 1.59 -24.63 -16.94
C SER A 147 0.69 -25.23 -18.02
N GLY A 148 0.77 -24.79 -19.28
CA GLY A 148 -0.16 -25.20 -20.36
C GLY A 148 -1.58 -24.64 -20.17
N TYR A 149 -2.11 -24.69 -18.94
CA TYR A 149 -3.42 -24.21 -18.50
C TYR A 149 -3.54 -22.69 -18.30
N LYS A 150 -2.56 -21.90 -18.77
CA LYS A 150 -2.56 -20.42 -18.64
C LYS A 150 -2.83 -19.95 -17.19
N ARG A 151 -2.27 -20.66 -16.20
CA ARG A 151 -2.36 -20.32 -14.78
C ARG A 151 -1.08 -19.64 -14.30
N GLN A 152 0.05 -20.32 -14.53
CA GLN A 152 1.37 -19.90 -14.10
C GLN A 152 2.23 -19.48 -15.29
N PHE A 153 2.95 -18.38 -15.10
CA PHE A 153 3.74 -17.72 -16.15
C PHE A 153 5.12 -17.34 -15.61
N THR A 154 6.13 -17.49 -16.48
CA THR A 154 7.44 -16.86 -16.30
C THR A 154 7.41 -15.57 -17.11
N VAL A 155 7.67 -14.45 -16.45
CA VAL A 155 7.67 -13.11 -17.06
C VAL A 155 9.07 -12.55 -17.02
N PHE A 156 9.55 -12.09 -18.16
CA PHE A 156 10.86 -11.47 -18.35
C PHE A 156 10.64 -9.97 -18.56
N GLY A 157 11.10 -9.17 -17.60
CA GLY A 157 10.83 -7.73 -17.59
C GLY A 157 11.62 -7.01 -16.51
N SER A 158 11.89 -5.72 -16.71
CA SER A 158 12.60 -4.87 -15.74
C SER A 158 13.94 -5.44 -15.23
N GLY A 159 14.66 -6.16 -16.09
CA GLY A 159 15.96 -6.77 -15.74
C GLY A 159 15.86 -7.97 -14.79
N CYS A 160 14.67 -8.54 -14.59
CA CYS A 160 14.48 -9.69 -13.72
C CYS A 160 13.52 -10.74 -14.33
N ILE A 161 13.50 -11.92 -13.71
CA ILE A 161 12.57 -13.01 -14.04
C ILE A 161 11.58 -13.14 -12.89
N ALA A 162 10.30 -13.01 -13.20
CA ALA A 162 9.22 -13.15 -12.22
C ALA A 162 8.34 -14.35 -12.51
N LYS A 163 7.96 -15.09 -11.47
CA LYS A 163 6.92 -16.14 -11.55
C LYS A 163 5.59 -15.54 -11.10
N VAL A 164 4.56 -15.71 -11.92
CA VAL A 164 3.21 -15.21 -11.63
C VAL A 164 2.24 -16.39 -11.56
N ASP A 165 1.42 -16.45 -10.51
CA ASP A 165 0.26 -17.34 -10.43
C ASP A 165 -1.02 -16.51 -10.37
N LEU A 166 -1.80 -16.58 -11.45
CA LEU A 166 -3.04 -15.81 -11.56
C LEU A 166 -4.18 -16.35 -10.69
N LEU A 167 -4.14 -17.62 -10.28
CA LEU A 167 -5.15 -18.19 -9.37
C LEU A 167 -4.88 -17.69 -7.95
N GLU A 168 -3.64 -17.83 -7.49
CA GLU A 168 -3.22 -17.38 -6.15
C GLU A 168 -3.10 -15.85 -6.06
N ARG A 169 -3.20 -15.14 -7.19
CA ARG A 169 -3.02 -13.70 -7.32
C ARG A 169 -1.66 -13.25 -6.76
N SER A 170 -0.62 -13.99 -7.13
CA SER A 170 0.73 -13.84 -6.59
C SER A 170 1.77 -13.59 -7.68
N CYS A 171 2.86 -12.98 -7.26
CA CYS A 171 4.04 -12.72 -8.05
C CYS A 171 5.27 -13.00 -7.17
N SER A 172 6.34 -13.57 -7.70
CA SER A 172 7.58 -13.77 -6.93
C SER A 172 8.17 -12.45 -6.41
N TYR A 173 7.87 -11.33 -7.07
CA TYR A 173 8.22 -9.99 -6.59
C TYR A 173 7.29 -9.44 -5.50
N ARG A 174 6.25 -10.19 -5.11
CA ARG A 174 5.27 -9.94 -4.06
C ARG A 174 4.44 -8.66 -4.16
N LYS A 175 4.67 -7.81 -5.16
CA LYS A 175 3.86 -6.59 -5.37
C LYS A 175 2.37 -6.93 -5.56
N PHE A 176 2.05 -7.98 -6.31
CA PHE A 176 0.65 -8.41 -6.47
C PHE A 176 0.06 -8.93 -5.15
N ASP A 177 0.84 -9.73 -4.43
CA ASP A 177 0.48 -10.34 -3.15
C ASP A 177 0.20 -9.28 -2.07
N LEU A 178 0.95 -8.18 -2.08
CA LEU A 178 0.90 -7.16 -1.02
C LEU A 178 -0.05 -6.02 -1.38
N VAL A 179 -0.02 -5.53 -2.62
CA VAL A 179 -0.88 -4.43 -3.08
C VAL A 179 -2.28 -4.94 -3.42
N LYS A 180 -2.45 -6.24 -3.69
CA LYS A 180 -3.71 -6.86 -4.11
C LYS A 180 -4.35 -6.20 -5.35
N ILE A 181 -3.51 -5.56 -6.16
CA ILE A 181 -3.79 -5.09 -7.51
C ILE A 181 -2.76 -5.79 -8.39
N PRO A 182 -3.12 -6.31 -9.59
CA PRO A 182 -2.14 -6.98 -10.44
C PRO A 182 -0.93 -6.06 -10.68
N CYS A 183 0.26 -6.57 -10.40
CA CYS A 183 1.50 -5.87 -10.71
C CYS A 183 1.77 -5.89 -12.21
N ASP A 184 2.74 -5.11 -12.65
CA ASP A 184 3.31 -5.08 -14.00
C ASP A 184 3.60 -6.47 -14.58
N HIS A 185 4.19 -7.39 -13.81
CA HIS A 185 4.37 -8.79 -14.22
C HIS A 185 3.04 -9.53 -14.39
N ALA A 186 2.09 -9.32 -13.48
CA ALA A 186 0.77 -9.94 -13.56
C ALA A 186 -0.05 -9.39 -14.73
N MET A 187 0.12 -8.11 -15.08
CA MET A 187 -0.49 -7.48 -16.26
C MET A 187 -0.04 -8.16 -17.53
N ALA A 188 1.27 -8.40 -17.67
CA ALA A 188 1.79 -9.18 -18.79
C ALA A 188 1.09 -10.55 -18.84
N ALA A 189 1.12 -11.32 -17.75
CA ALA A 189 0.51 -12.67 -17.71
C ALA A 189 -0.98 -12.66 -18.07
N LEU A 190 -1.72 -11.66 -17.60
CA LEU A 190 -3.14 -11.46 -17.91
C LEU A 190 -3.37 -11.14 -19.39
N ARG A 191 -2.49 -10.36 -20.01
CA ARG A 191 -2.54 -10.05 -21.45
C ARG A 191 -2.44 -11.33 -22.28
N LEU A 192 -1.54 -12.24 -21.93
CA LEU A 192 -1.39 -13.53 -22.61
C LEU A 192 -2.58 -14.48 -22.35
N LYS A 193 -3.16 -14.43 -21.14
CA LYS A 193 -4.29 -15.29 -20.77
C LYS A 193 -5.57 -14.91 -21.51
N HIS A 194 -5.92 -13.62 -21.51
CA HIS A 194 -7.24 -13.12 -21.91
C HIS A 194 -7.26 -12.44 -23.28
N SER A 195 -6.09 -12.15 -23.87
CA SER A 195 -5.94 -11.55 -25.20
C SER A 195 -6.88 -10.36 -25.40
N GLU A 196 -7.91 -10.47 -26.24
CA GLU A 196 -8.85 -9.40 -26.56
C GLU A 196 -9.70 -8.93 -25.36
N ASN A 197 -10.01 -9.83 -24.42
CA ASN A 197 -10.81 -9.50 -23.23
C ASN A 197 -9.98 -8.97 -22.05
N TYR A 198 -8.67 -8.81 -22.24
CA TYR A 198 -7.73 -8.40 -21.21
C TYR A 198 -8.17 -7.12 -20.48
N SER A 199 -8.48 -6.07 -21.22
CA SER A 199 -8.85 -4.75 -20.68
C SER A 199 -10.07 -4.80 -19.75
N LEU A 200 -10.99 -5.74 -19.97
CA LEU A 200 -12.17 -5.92 -19.13
C LEU A 200 -11.91 -6.82 -17.93
N ARG A 201 -11.06 -7.84 -18.11
CA ARG A 201 -10.77 -8.89 -17.11
C ARG A 201 -9.75 -8.50 -16.06
N VAL A 202 -8.87 -7.52 -16.32
CA VAL A 202 -7.86 -7.08 -15.32
C VAL A 202 -8.47 -6.69 -13.97
N TYR A 203 -9.68 -6.13 -14.00
CA TYR A 203 -10.42 -5.72 -12.81
C TYR A 203 -10.83 -6.90 -11.91
N ASP A 204 -11.03 -8.10 -12.48
CA ASP A 204 -11.45 -9.30 -11.73
C ASP A 204 -10.35 -9.79 -10.77
N TYR A 205 -9.11 -9.39 -11.02
CA TYR A 205 -7.93 -9.80 -10.28
C TYR A 205 -7.53 -8.81 -9.16
N SER A 206 -8.14 -7.64 -9.11
CA SER A 206 -7.97 -6.68 -8.01
C SER A 206 -8.80 -7.09 -6.77
N SER A 207 -8.34 -6.70 -5.59
CA SER A 207 -9.09 -6.90 -4.33
C SER A 207 -10.43 -6.17 -4.36
N PRO A 208 -11.51 -6.78 -3.82
CA PRO A 208 -12.80 -6.11 -3.62
C PRO A 208 -12.70 -4.78 -2.86
N LEU A 209 -11.71 -4.63 -1.97
CA LEU A 209 -11.49 -3.42 -1.17
C LEU A 209 -11.19 -2.17 -2.00
N TYR A 210 -10.76 -2.35 -3.25
CA TYR A 210 -10.53 -1.25 -4.19
C TYR A 210 -11.75 -0.97 -5.07
N LYS A 211 -12.81 -1.78 -4.99
CA LYS A 211 -14.04 -1.53 -5.76
C LYS A 211 -14.76 -0.33 -5.18
N VAL A 212 -15.33 0.48 -6.07
CA VAL A 212 -16.12 1.66 -5.71
C VAL A 212 -17.29 1.29 -4.80
N GLU A 213 -17.98 0.20 -5.13
CA GLU A 213 -19.14 -0.30 -4.36
C GLU A 213 -18.76 -0.63 -2.91
N GLU A 214 -17.69 -1.41 -2.70
CA GLU A 214 -17.19 -1.80 -1.38
C GLU A 214 -16.72 -0.60 -0.56
N TYR A 215 -16.05 0.34 -1.23
CA TYR A 215 -15.63 1.58 -0.61
C TYR A 215 -16.85 2.41 -0.16
N LEU A 216 -17.87 2.57 -1.02
CA LEU A 216 -19.09 3.29 -0.66
C LEU A 216 -19.82 2.63 0.51
N HIS A 217 -19.88 1.30 0.53
CA HIS A 217 -20.46 0.53 1.63
C HIS A 217 -19.72 0.78 2.95
N THR A 218 -18.38 0.77 2.91
CA THR A 218 -17.54 1.06 4.09
C THR A 218 -17.81 2.43 4.71
N TYR A 219 -18.09 3.44 3.89
CA TYR A 219 -18.38 4.79 4.37
C TYR A 219 -19.87 5.10 4.43
N LEU A 220 -20.77 4.11 4.43
CA LEU A 220 -22.23 4.31 4.41
C LEU A 220 -22.79 4.73 5.78
N GLU A 221 -22.20 4.24 6.86
CA GLU A 221 -22.67 4.54 8.21
C GLU A 221 -22.41 6.01 8.60
N SER A 222 -23.31 6.55 9.42
CA SER A 222 -23.16 7.86 10.04
C SER A 222 -22.53 7.71 11.41
N ILE A 223 -21.47 8.46 11.67
CA ILE A 223 -20.87 8.57 13.00
C ILE A 223 -21.65 9.65 13.76
N ASN A 224 -22.42 9.24 14.75
CA ASN A 224 -23.23 10.13 15.58
C ASN A 224 -22.42 10.66 16.76
N VAL A 225 -22.64 11.93 17.11
CA VAL A 225 -22.10 12.52 18.34
C VAL A 225 -22.86 11.98 19.56
N VAL A 226 -22.18 11.90 20.71
CA VAL A 226 -22.83 11.50 21.96
C VAL A 226 -23.81 12.62 22.35
N PRO A 227 -25.09 12.31 22.60
CA PRO A 227 -26.05 13.31 23.06
C PRO A 227 -25.54 13.99 24.33
N TRP A 228 -25.72 15.30 24.43
CA TRP A 228 -25.56 16.00 25.69
C TRP A 228 -26.77 15.64 26.57
N GLU A 229 -26.53 15.04 27.73
CA GLU A 229 -27.55 14.90 28.78
C GLU A 229 -28.06 16.27 29.24
#